data_AF-G9AHJ9-F1
#
_entry.id   AF-G9AHJ9-F1
#
_cell.length_a   1.000
_cell.length_b   1.000
_cell.length_c   1.000
_cell.angle_alpha   90.00
_cell.angle_beta   90.00
_cell.angle_gamma   90.00
#
_symmetry.space_group_name_H-M   'P 1'
#
loop_
_entity.id
_entity.type
_entity.pdbx_description
1 polymer ?
#
loop_
_entity_poly.entity_id
_entity_poly.type
_entity_poly.pdbx_seq_one_letter_code
_entity_poly.pdbx_strand_id
1 'polypeptide(L)'
;MLKLTEELGELTAEHLLIGGRAKPNADGSAGTREALENEAADLFGQFVLYLRENDIDIEAAIDRKWLRHLDQYVELDGTTASESV
;
A
#
# COMPACT_ATOMS: atom_id res chain seq x y z
N MET A 1 -0.44 -14.93 8.81
CA MET A 1 -0.40 -13.57 9.39
C MET A 1 1.00 -13.11 9.75
N LEU A 2 1.81 -13.91 10.46
CA LEU A 2 3.15 -13.51 10.90
C LEU A 2 4.06 -12.99 9.77
N LYS A 3 4.08 -13.66 8.61
CA LYS A 3 4.91 -13.22 7.47
C LYS A 3 4.46 -11.88 6.88
N LEU A 4 3.15 -11.64 6.75
CA LEU A 4 2.61 -10.36 6.26
C LEU A 4 3.06 -9.17 7.13
N THR A 5 3.09 -9.37 8.45
CA THR A 5 3.56 -8.34 9.38
C THR A 5 5.08 -8.13 9.34
N GLU A 6 5.84 -9.16 8.97
CA GLU A 6 7.29 -9.07 8.76
C GLU A 6 7.59 -8.21 7.53
N GLU A 7 7.01 -8.54 6.36
CA GLU A 7 7.22 -7.79 5.11
C GLU A 7 6.79 -6.31 5.24
N LEU A 8 5.71 -6.04 5.99
CA LEU A 8 5.28 -4.68 6.25
C LEU A 8 6.32 -3.90 7.08
N GLY A 9 6.97 -4.59 8.03
CA GLY A 9 8.04 -4.02 8.84
C GLY A 9 9.28 -3.71 8.01
N GLU A 10 9.69 -4.65 7.15
CA GLU A 10 10.85 -4.51 6.26
C GLU A 10 10.62 -3.37 5.24
N LEU A 11 9.45 -3.32 4.59
CA LEU A 11 9.06 -2.20 3.71
C LEU A 11 9.08 -0.85 4.45
N THR A 12 8.59 -0.80 5.68
CA THR A 12 8.57 0.43 6.49
C THR A 12 10.00 0.89 6.80
N ALA A 13 10.90 -0.04 7.14
CA ALA A 13 12.29 0.26 7.43
C ALA A 13 13.00 0.87 6.21
N GLU A 14 12.87 0.24 5.04
CA GLU A 14 13.45 0.74 3.79
C GLU A 14 12.87 2.09 3.38
N HIS A 15 11.56 2.31 3.55
CA HIS A 15 10.93 3.60 3.28
C HIS A 15 11.51 4.73 4.14
N LEU A 16 11.73 4.47 5.43
CA LEU A 16 12.31 5.45 6.36
C LEU A 16 13.79 5.71 6.07
N LEU A 17 14.53 4.68 5.67
CA LEU A 17 15.93 4.79 5.27
C LEU A 17 16.09 5.69 4.04
N ILE A 18 15.30 5.46 2.98
CA ILE A 18 15.31 6.32 1.78
C ILE A 18 14.91 7.76 2.10
N GLY A 19 13.94 7.95 3.00
CA GLY A 19 13.50 9.28 3.44
C GLY A 19 14.51 10.03 4.32
N GLY A 20 15.66 9.43 4.67
CA GLY A 20 16.62 9.99 5.62
C GLY A 20 16.07 10.12 7.05
N ARG A 21 15.01 9.36 7.36
CA ARG A 21 14.29 9.38 8.65
C ARG A 21 14.69 8.22 9.57
N ALA A 22 15.60 7.37 9.12
CA ALA A 22 16.18 6.28 9.90
C ALA A 22 17.71 6.35 9.90
N LYS A 23 18.32 5.73 10.91
CA LYS A 23 19.78 5.59 10.98
C LYS A 23 20.22 4.60 9.89
N PRO A 24 21.25 4.91 9.09
CA PRO A 24 21.84 3.95 8.14
C PRO A 24 22.21 2.64 8.84
N ASN A 25 22.26 1.56 8.07
CA ASN A 25 22.66 0.25 8.56
C ASN A 25 24.06 0.31 9.19
N ALA A 26 24.45 -0.72 9.94
CA ALA A 26 25.72 -0.75 10.67
C ALA A 26 26.96 -0.60 9.76
N ASP A 27 26.81 -0.87 8.46
CA ASP A 27 27.82 -0.70 7.41
C ASP A 27 27.78 0.68 6.73
N GLY A 28 26.88 1.57 7.14
CA GLY A 28 26.68 2.90 6.56
C GLY A 28 25.83 2.92 5.29
N SER A 29 25.28 1.78 4.85
CA SER A 29 24.35 1.74 3.72
C SER A 29 23.03 2.43 4.07
N ALA A 30 22.57 3.27 3.15
CA ALA A 30 21.20 3.78 3.14
C ALA A 30 20.33 2.82 2.31
N GLY A 31 19.02 2.85 2.58
CA GLY A 31 18.05 2.09 1.80
C GLY A 31 18.14 2.45 0.32
N THR A 32 17.96 1.46 -0.54
CA THR A 32 18.02 1.64 -2.00
C THR A 32 16.62 1.56 -2.59
N ARG A 33 16.40 2.23 -3.74
CA ARG A 33 15.12 2.10 -4.45
C ARG A 33 14.79 0.64 -4.76
N GLU A 34 15.80 -0.14 -5.14
CA GLU A 34 15.67 -1.58 -5.43
C GLU A 34 15.26 -2.38 -4.18
N ALA A 35 15.86 -2.11 -3.02
CA ALA A 35 15.45 -2.74 -1.76
C ALA A 35 13.99 -2.43 -1.43
N LEU A 36 13.58 -1.17 -1.51
CA LEU A 36 12.18 -0.79 -1.31
C LEU A 36 11.22 -1.49 -2.28
N GLU A 37 11.61 -1.64 -3.55
CA GLU A 37 10.82 -2.34 -4.57
C GLU A 37 10.69 -3.84 -4.25
N ASN A 38 11.77 -4.48 -3.76
CA ASN A 38 11.74 -5.87 -3.33
C ASN A 38 10.81 -6.08 -2.14
N GLU A 39 10.93 -5.26 -1.09
CA GLU A 39 10.05 -5.37 0.09
C GLU A 39 8.56 -5.10 -0.27
N ALA A 40 8.31 -4.22 -1.24
CA ALA A 40 6.96 -3.98 -1.73
C ALA A 40 6.40 -5.21 -2.49
N ALA A 41 7.25 -5.89 -3.26
CA ALA A 41 6.89 -7.11 -3.96
C ALA A 41 6.61 -8.26 -2.98
N ASP A 42 7.43 -8.40 -1.93
CA ASP A 42 7.27 -9.44 -0.92
C ASP A 42 5.99 -9.23 -0.09
N LEU A 43 5.71 -7.99 0.34
CA LEU A 43 4.44 -7.65 1.00
C LEU A 43 3.23 -7.98 0.12
N PHE A 44 3.28 -7.60 -1.16
CA PHE A 44 2.18 -7.87 -2.09
C PHE A 44 2.00 -9.38 -2.32
N GLY A 45 3.08 -10.12 -2.54
CA GLY A 45 3.05 -11.57 -2.69
C GLY A 45 2.45 -12.26 -1.47
N GLN A 46 2.87 -11.85 -0.28
CA GLN A 46 2.34 -12.39 0.98
C GLN A 46 0.87 -12.02 1.21
N PHE A 47 0.42 -10.86 0.73
CA PHE A 47 -1.00 -10.49 0.74
C PHE A 47 -1.82 -11.36 -0.21
N VAL A 48 -1.35 -11.61 -1.44
CA VAL A 48 -2.01 -12.51 -2.39
C VAL A 48 -2.14 -13.92 -1.82
N LEU A 49 -1.08 -14.45 -1.18
CA LEU A 49 -1.13 -15.75 -0.51
C LEU A 49 -2.15 -15.77 0.65
N TYR A 50 -2.24 -14.69 1.43
CA TYR A 50 -3.23 -14.56 2.48
C TYR A 50 -4.66 -14.59 1.94
N LEU A 51 -4.94 -13.89 0.85
CA LEU A 51 -6.25 -13.88 0.19
C LEU A 51 -6.64 -15.30 -0.25
N ARG A 52 -5.72 -16.01 -0.90
CA ARG A 52 -5.92 -17.38 -1.36
C ARG A 52 -6.21 -18.35 -0.20
N GLU A 53 -5.45 -18.27 0.88
CA GLU A 53 -5.61 -19.15 2.04
C GLU A 53 -6.97 -18.98 2.73
N ASN A 54 -7.57 -17.79 2.61
CA ASN A 54 -8.85 -17.47 3.26
C ASN A 54 -10.03 -17.46 2.27
N ASP A 55 -9.83 -17.95 1.03
CA ASP A 55 -10.84 -17.97 -0.03
C ASP A 55 -11.50 -16.60 -0.26
N ILE A 56 -10.68 -15.53 -0.24
CA ILE A 56 -11.16 -14.15 -0.40
C ILE A 56 -11.15 -13.76 -1.87
N ASP A 57 -12.34 -13.52 -2.42
CA ASP A 57 -12.52 -12.76 -3.66
C ASP A 57 -12.28 -11.27 -3.38
N ILE A 58 -11.05 -10.82 -3.66
CA ILE A 58 -10.62 -9.46 -3.40
C ILE A 58 -11.30 -8.44 -4.32
N GLU A 59 -11.62 -8.81 -5.57
CA GLU A 59 -12.31 -7.93 -6.51
C GLU A 59 -13.70 -7.61 -5.98
N ALA A 60 -14.49 -8.65 -5.68
CA ALA A 60 -15.82 -8.46 -5.13
C ALA A 60 -15.79 -7.76 -3.75
N ALA A 61 -14.74 -7.97 -2.95
CA ALA A 61 -14.57 -7.27 -1.68
C ALA A 61 -14.28 -5.76 -1.86
N ILE A 62 -13.47 -5.39 -2.85
CA ILE A 62 -13.18 -4.00 -3.22
C ILE A 62 -14.45 -3.31 -3.72
N ASP A 63 -15.22 -3.96 -4.59
CA ASP A 63 -16.49 -3.42 -5.09
C ASP A 63 -17.45 -3.08 -3.95
N ARG A 64 -17.65 -4.05 -3.03
CA ARG A 64 -18.56 -3.91 -1.88
C ARG A 64 -18.09 -2.89 -0.84
N LYS A 65 -16.78 -2.65 -0.70
CA LYS A 65 -16.22 -1.82 0.38
C LYS A 65 -15.83 -0.42 -0.09
N TRP A 66 -15.18 -0.31 -1.24
CA TRP A 66 -14.59 0.93 -1.75
C TRP A 66 -15.39 1.51 -2.91
N LEU A 67 -15.67 0.73 -3.96
CA LEU A 67 -16.26 1.29 -5.18
C LEU A 67 -17.71 1.75 -4.99
N ARG A 68 -18.45 1.21 -4.01
CA ARG A 68 -19.77 1.75 -3.62
C ARG A 68 -19.77 3.22 -3.20
N HIS A 69 -18.60 3.78 -2.89
CA HIS A 69 -18.43 5.20 -2.54
C HIS A 69 -17.87 6.03 -3.71
N LEU A 70 -17.49 5.41 -4.83
CA LEU A 70 -16.87 6.14 -5.96
C LEU A 70 -17.85 7.16 -6.57
N ASP A 71 -19.13 6.82 -6.65
CA ASP A 71 -20.18 7.72 -7.13
C ASP A 71 -20.26 9.01 -6.27
N GLN A 72 -19.99 8.91 -4.97
CA GLN A 72 -19.96 10.06 -4.06
C GLN A 72 -18.77 10.99 -4.34
N TYR A 73 -17.64 10.46 -4.83
CA TYR A 73 -16.50 11.28 -5.22
C TYR A 73 -16.74 12.00 -6.54
N VAL A 74 -17.38 11.33 -7.51
CA VAL A 74 -17.72 11.94 -8.81
C VAL A 74 -18.73 13.09 -8.64
N GLU A 75 -19.70 12.95 -7.73
CA GLU A 75 -20.64 14.06 -7.43
C GLU A 75 -19.98 15.27 -6.75
N LEU A 76 -18.96 15.05 -5.92
CA LEU A 76 -18.19 16.13 -5.28
C LEU A 76 -17.33 16.91 -6.31
N ASP A 77 -16.71 16.20 -7.26
CA ASP A 77 -15.94 16.82 -8.34
C ASP A 77 -16.85 17.56 -9.35
N GLY A 78 -18.09 17.09 -9.55
CA GLY A 78 -19.07 17.73 -10.44
C GLY A 78 -19.75 18.98 -9.87
N THR A 79 -19.82 19.13 -8.54
CA THR A 79 -20.53 20.25 -7.89
C THR A 79 -19.69 21.54 -7.84
N THR A 80 -18.36 21.45 -7.95
CA THR A 80 -17.48 22.64 -7.95
C THR A 80 -17.48 23.42 -9.27
N ALA A 81 -18.03 22.87 -10.36
CA ALA A 81 -18.08 23.53 -11.67
C ALA A 81 -19.34 24.39 -11.90
N SER A 82 -20.32 24.37 -11.00
CA SER A 82 -21.64 25.02 -11.21
C SER A 82 -21.95 26.16 -10.22
N GLU A 83 -20.96 26.71 -9.51
CA GLU A 83 -21.11 27.91 -8.67
C GLU A 83 -20.20 29.05 -9.15
N SER A 84 -20.20 29.30 -10.46
CA SER A 84 -19.58 30.47 -11.08
C SER A 84 -20.46 30.99 -12.22
N VAL A 85 -21.62 31.53 -11.87
CA VAL A 85 -22.46 32.37 -12.74
C VAL A 85 -22.75 33.66 -12.00
#